data_AF-A0A7X6WSY4-F1
#
_entry.id   AF-A0A7X6WSY4-F1
#
_cell.length_a   1.000
_cell.length_b   1.000
_cell.length_c   1.000
_cell.angle_alpha   90.00
_cell.angle_beta   90.00
_cell.angle_gamma   90.00
#
_symmetry.space_group_name_H-M   'P 1'
#
loop_
_entity.id
_entity.type
_entity.pdbx_description
1 polymer ?
#
loop_
_entity_poly.entity_id
_entity_poly.type
_entity_poly.pdbx_seq_one_letter_code
_entity_poly.pdbx_strand_id
1 'polypeptide(L)'
;MKKIIAIITIILLPLIIFYFLNFDFKGGFSDAYNSFCKKALKEEKIPQSWLDRYQIEIESEEDLKNDIDKDGLDLLNEYLNSTNPLDFDTDKDGYGDGKEVRDGYNPVGEGRLDLDRDDLPDFWEKEVGLNLKKNDANDDNDNDGLINALEYAHLTNPLKTDTDGDGFADLAEIKNGYDPAVAGEARPDFQLVINKIGVTAPIIWSHSSEEAEIQEDLKSGVVRLPDTGIPGQRGNAVISGHSSNYIWVEGDYNYIFKNLNDLNAGDELIIKTTQKNGKSFEYKYKITEKNVTAPDDQRIFAENDRPAITLVTCWPLNTNWKRLVLRAEIQ
;
A
#
# COMPACT_ATOMS: atom_id res chain seq x y z
N MET A 1 -75.31 -18.85 -39.23
CA MET A 1 -75.26 -17.70 -38.30
C MET A 1 -74.29 -16.68 -38.90
N LYS A 2 -74.81 -15.84 -39.82
CA LYS A 2 -74.83 -14.35 -39.76
C LYS A 2 -73.40 -13.75 -39.60
N LYS A 3 -72.73 -13.35 -40.71
CA LYS A 3 -72.84 -12.05 -41.45
C LYS A 3 -72.24 -10.90 -40.61
N ILE A 4 -71.47 -9.88 -41.06
CA ILE A 4 -71.13 -9.25 -42.36
C ILE A 4 -70.16 -8.08 -42.01
N ILE A 5 -69.04 -7.88 -42.72
CA ILE A 5 -68.68 -6.69 -43.57
C ILE A 5 -68.61 -5.32 -42.86
N ALA A 6 -67.37 -4.83 -42.70
CA ALA A 6 -66.76 -3.62 -43.29
C ALA A 6 -67.15 -2.15 -42.93
N ILE A 7 -66.12 -1.29 -43.11
CA ILE A 7 -66.12 0.06 -43.71
C ILE A 7 -66.29 1.30 -42.79
N ILE A 8 -65.19 2.08 -42.73
CA ILE A 8 -64.97 3.52 -43.04
C ILE A 8 -65.79 4.62 -42.32
N THR A 9 -65.06 5.71 -42.05
CA THR A 9 -65.44 7.15 -41.97
C THR A 9 -66.01 7.77 -40.69
N ILE A 10 -65.21 8.71 -40.15
CA ILE A 10 -65.49 10.15 -39.95
C ILE A 10 -66.88 10.53 -39.41
N ILE A 11 -66.89 11.15 -38.22
CA ILE A 11 -67.66 12.33 -37.74
C ILE A 11 -67.03 12.66 -36.38
N LEU A 12 -66.10 13.61 -36.19
CA LEU A 12 -66.20 15.07 -36.26
C LEU A 12 -67.24 15.68 -35.30
N LEU A 13 -66.75 16.64 -34.52
CA LEU A 13 -67.43 17.80 -33.95
C LEU A 13 -67.98 17.72 -32.50
N PRO A 14 -67.95 18.87 -31.80
CA PRO A 14 -67.19 19.07 -30.55
C PRO A 14 -68.10 19.78 -29.53
N LEU A 15 -67.56 20.23 -28.40
CA LEU A 15 -68.17 21.34 -27.68
C LEU A 15 -67.08 22.33 -27.26
N ILE A 16 -67.11 23.48 -27.95
CA ILE A 16 -66.92 24.84 -27.41
C ILE A 16 -65.45 25.18 -27.14
N ILE A 17 -64.69 25.81 -28.05
CA ILE A 17 -64.83 27.19 -28.59
C ILE A 17 -65.42 28.17 -27.58
N PHE A 18 -64.59 28.84 -26.78
CA PHE A 18 -64.51 30.31 -26.69
C PHE A 18 -63.56 30.72 -25.54
N TYR A 19 -62.28 30.94 -25.83
CA TYR A 19 -61.61 32.22 -25.54
C TYR A 19 -60.15 32.17 -26.01
N PHE A 20 -59.94 32.46 -27.29
CA PHE A 20 -58.72 33.13 -27.71
C PHE A 20 -58.95 34.62 -27.51
N LEU A 21 -58.12 35.30 -26.71
CA LEU A 21 -57.80 36.71 -26.89
C LEU A 21 -56.40 36.95 -26.28
N ASN A 22 -55.35 36.67 -27.05
CA ASN A 22 -54.45 37.71 -27.58
C ASN A 22 -53.32 37.08 -28.42
N PHE A 23 -53.32 37.45 -29.69
CA PHE A 23 -52.21 37.32 -30.64
C PHE A 23 -50.97 38.10 -30.13
N ASP A 24 -49.74 37.63 -30.37
CA ASP A 24 -48.97 37.97 -31.58
C ASP A 24 -47.68 37.14 -31.71
N PHE A 25 -47.21 37.06 -32.94
CA PHE A 25 -46.24 36.17 -33.59
C PHE A 25 -44.77 36.62 -33.42
N LYS A 26 -43.86 35.65 -33.25
CA LYS A 26 -42.55 35.46 -33.96
C LYS A 26 -41.44 34.98 -33.05
N GLY A 27 -40.80 33.88 -33.45
CA GLY A 27 -39.48 33.47 -32.98
C GLY A 27 -39.39 31.96 -32.81
N GLY A 28 -39.01 31.25 -33.87
CA GLY A 28 -38.48 29.90 -33.70
C GLY A 28 -37.20 29.96 -32.88
N PHE A 29 -37.02 29.00 -31.97
CA PHE A 29 -35.78 28.45 -31.41
C PHE A 29 -36.12 27.85 -30.05
N SER A 30 -36.19 26.51 -29.96
CA SER A 30 -35.90 25.74 -28.72
C SER A 30 -36.17 24.23 -28.89
N ASP A 31 -36.50 23.71 -30.07
CA ASP A 31 -36.24 22.27 -30.35
C ASP A 31 -34.72 21.96 -30.39
N ALA A 32 -33.87 23.00 -30.30
CA ALA A 32 -32.43 22.90 -30.03
C ALA A 32 -32.09 22.63 -28.54
N TYR A 33 -33.03 22.83 -27.60
CA TYR A 33 -32.80 22.62 -26.17
C TYR A 33 -32.75 21.14 -25.78
N ASN A 34 -33.36 20.26 -26.59
CA ASN A 34 -33.42 18.82 -26.32
C ASN A 34 -32.44 17.96 -27.13
N SER A 35 -31.68 18.54 -28.07
CA SER A 35 -30.69 17.81 -28.88
C SER A 35 -29.24 18.26 -28.67
N PHE A 36 -28.99 19.41 -28.05
CA PHE A 36 -27.64 19.81 -27.63
C PHE A 36 -27.30 19.21 -26.24
N CYS A 37 -28.29 19.15 -25.35
CA CYS A 37 -28.21 18.51 -24.02
C CYS A 37 -28.06 16.98 -24.04
N LYS A 38 -28.07 16.31 -25.20
CA LYS A 38 -27.86 14.85 -25.29
C LYS A 38 -26.54 14.44 -25.95
N LYS A 39 -25.75 15.39 -26.44
CA LYS A 39 -24.48 15.10 -27.13
C LYS A 39 -23.25 15.74 -26.46
N ALA A 40 -23.44 16.77 -25.64
CA ALA A 40 -22.42 17.31 -24.73
C ALA A 40 -22.39 16.62 -23.34
N LEU A 41 -23.23 15.60 -23.15
CA LEU A 41 -23.56 15.01 -21.84
C LEU A 41 -22.98 13.60 -21.63
N LYS A 42 -22.11 13.12 -22.54
CA LYS A 42 -21.81 11.69 -22.62
C LYS A 42 -20.51 11.22 -21.97
N GLU A 43 -19.51 12.04 -21.63
CA GLU A 43 -18.32 11.44 -20.97
C GLU A 43 -17.79 12.12 -19.69
N GLU A 44 -17.82 13.44 -19.46
CA GLU A 44 -17.35 13.98 -18.15
C GLU A 44 -17.98 15.35 -17.82
N LYS A 45 -19.15 15.38 -17.15
CA LYS A 45 -19.66 16.64 -16.55
C LYS A 45 -20.28 16.39 -15.17
N ILE A 46 -20.11 17.39 -14.29
CA ILE A 46 -20.69 17.46 -12.95
C ILE A 46 -22.20 17.15 -13.02
N PRO A 47 -22.72 16.21 -12.22
CA PRO A 47 -24.15 15.91 -12.17
C PRO A 47 -24.96 17.13 -11.75
N GLN A 48 -26.09 17.37 -12.43
CA GLN A 48 -27.00 18.48 -12.09
C GLN A 48 -27.43 18.43 -10.60
N SER A 49 -27.60 17.22 -10.05
CA SER A 49 -27.92 17.04 -8.63
C SER A 49 -26.86 17.59 -7.66
N TRP A 50 -25.59 17.63 -8.07
CA TRP A 50 -24.52 18.21 -7.29
C TRP A 50 -24.57 19.74 -7.38
N LEU A 51 -24.80 20.30 -8.58
CA LEU A 51 -24.97 21.74 -8.79
C LEU A 51 -26.17 22.30 -8.01
N ASP A 52 -27.30 21.60 -8.07
CA ASP A 52 -28.54 21.98 -7.37
C ASP A 52 -28.36 22.01 -5.85
N ARG A 53 -27.50 21.12 -5.29
CA ARG A 53 -27.19 21.10 -3.86
C ARG A 53 -26.58 22.41 -3.39
N TYR A 54 -25.74 23.01 -4.22
CA TYR A 54 -25.04 24.26 -3.93
C TYR A 54 -25.70 25.48 -4.56
N GLN A 55 -26.86 25.30 -5.22
CA GLN A 55 -27.61 26.36 -5.92
C GLN A 55 -26.76 27.06 -6.99
N ILE A 56 -25.95 26.28 -7.71
CA ILE A 56 -25.05 26.77 -8.76
C ILE A 56 -25.71 26.54 -10.12
N GLU A 57 -25.80 27.59 -10.93
CA GLU A 57 -26.27 27.52 -12.30
C GLU A 57 -25.08 27.65 -13.26
N ILE A 58 -24.99 26.75 -14.25
CA ILE A 58 -23.94 26.72 -15.27
C ILE A 58 -24.60 27.01 -16.62
N GLU A 59 -24.19 28.08 -17.29
CA GLU A 59 -24.69 28.46 -18.62
C GLU A 59 -23.76 27.98 -19.74
N SER A 60 -22.48 27.79 -19.43
CA SER A 60 -21.42 27.43 -20.38
C SER A 60 -20.33 26.54 -19.76
N GLU A 61 -19.49 25.94 -20.59
CA GLU A 61 -18.33 25.17 -20.12
C GLU A 61 -17.27 26.05 -19.43
N GLU A 62 -17.27 27.35 -19.67
CA GLU A 62 -16.34 28.26 -19.00
C GLU A 62 -16.68 28.40 -17.52
N ASP A 63 -17.96 28.25 -17.16
CA ASP A 63 -18.40 28.34 -15.76
C ASP A 63 -17.84 27.19 -14.91
N LEU A 64 -17.46 26.06 -15.52
CA LEU A 64 -16.81 24.94 -14.82
C LEU A 64 -15.41 25.29 -14.29
N LYS A 65 -14.79 26.35 -14.83
CA LYS A 65 -13.50 26.86 -14.37
C LYS A 65 -13.63 27.94 -13.30
N ASN A 66 -14.86 28.26 -12.87
CA ASN A 66 -15.07 29.20 -11.80
C ASN A 66 -14.63 28.58 -10.48
N ASP A 67 -13.74 29.29 -9.80
CA ASP A 67 -13.33 29.07 -8.42
C ASP A 67 -14.13 30.07 -7.56
N ILE A 68 -15.13 29.56 -6.83
CA ILE A 68 -16.15 30.39 -6.17
C ILE A 68 -15.67 30.90 -4.82
N ASP A 69 -15.04 30.05 -4.02
CA ASP A 69 -14.53 30.38 -2.68
C ASP A 69 -13.05 30.81 -2.66
N LYS A 70 -12.37 30.74 -3.82
CA LYS A 70 -11.04 31.29 -4.10
C LYS A 70 -9.91 30.57 -3.37
N ASP A 71 -10.06 29.27 -3.21
CA ASP A 71 -9.06 28.40 -2.63
C ASP A 71 -8.04 27.86 -3.66
N GLY A 72 -8.34 28.06 -4.95
CA GLY A 72 -7.55 27.61 -6.08
C GLY A 72 -8.08 26.33 -6.76
N LEU A 73 -9.26 25.82 -6.39
CA LEU A 73 -9.94 24.69 -7.00
C LEU A 73 -11.16 25.16 -7.78
N ASP A 74 -11.28 24.77 -9.05
CA ASP A 74 -12.44 25.12 -9.86
C ASP A 74 -13.61 24.14 -9.63
N LEU A 75 -14.81 24.52 -10.05
CA LEU A 75 -16.03 23.70 -9.89
C LEU A 75 -15.88 22.25 -10.38
N LEU A 76 -15.14 22.01 -11.47
CA LEU A 76 -14.92 20.66 -11.96
C LEU A 76 -14.05 19.85 -11.00
N ASN A 77 -12.95 20.43 -10.54
CA ASN A 77 -12.06 19.78 -9.61
C ASN A 77 -12.68 19.65 -8.21
N GLU A 78 -13.53 20.59 -7.81
CA GLU A 78 -14.35 20.50 -6.61
C GLU A 78 -15.23 19.24 -6.62
N TYR A 79 -15.92 19.02 -7.73
CA TYR A 79 -16.75 17.82 -7.91
C TYR A 79 -15.91 16.53 -7.90
N LEU A 80 -14.76 16.52 -8.58
CA LEU A 80 -13.90 15.34 -8.66
C LEU A 80 -13.30 14.96 -7.30
N ASN A 81 -12.92 15.96 -6.49
CA ASN A 81 -12.33 15.76 -5.17
C ASN A 81 -13.36 15.70 -4.03
N SER A 82 -14.66 15.74 -4.37
CA SER A 82 -15.77 15.67 -3.42
C SER A 82 -15.82 16.80 -2.37
N THR A 83 -15.23 17.95 -2.69
CA THR A 83 -15.17 19.13 -1.83
C THR A 83 -16.43 19.99 -1.96
N ASN A 84 -16.52 21.03 -1.12
CA ASN A 84 -17.62 21.97 -1.10
C ASN A 84 -17.22 23.27 -1.82
N PRO A 85 -17.77 23.57 -3.01
CA PRO A 85 -17.34 24.71 -3.83
C PRO A 85 -17.68 26.09 -3.25
N LEU A 86 -18.20 26.14 -2.03
CA LEU A 86 -18.57 27.36 -1.31
C LEU A 86 -17.80 27.49 0.02
N ASP A 87 -16.90 26.56 0.33
CA ASP A 87 -16.15 26.48 1.58
C ASP A 87 -14.68 26.21 1.27
N PHE A 88 -13.85 27.23 1.44
CA PHE A 88 -12.41 27.21 1.14
C PHE A 88 -11.63 26.04 1.78
N ASP A 89 -12.14 25.48 2.87
CA ASP A 89 -11.55 24.41 3.68
C ASP A 89 -12.69 23.48 4.13
N THR A 90 -12.95 22.44 3.32
CA THR A 90 -14.11 21.57 3.46
C THR A 90 -14.08 20.75 4.75
N ASP A 91 -12.90 20.28 5.16
CA ASP A 91 -12.75 19.40 6.33
C ASP A 91 -12.38 20.14 7.63
N LYS A 92 -12.00 21.42 7.51
CA LYS A 92 -11.75 22.39 8.59
C LYS A 92 -10.50 22.07 9.39
N ASP A 93 -9.50 21.50 8.74
CA ASP A 93 -8.20 21.21 9.34
C ASP A 93 -7.23 22.40 9.30
N GLY A 94 -7.57 23.45 8.55
CA GLY A 94 -6.80 24.68 8.41
C GLY A 94 -5.97 24.79 7.12
N TYR A 95 -6.05 23.81 6.23
CA TYR A 95 -5.56 23.87 4.86
C TYR A 95 -6.75 24.02 3.90
N GLY A 96 -6.61 24.82 2.84
CA GLY A 96 -7.70 24.97 1.87
C GLY A 96 -7.66 23.87 0.80
N ASP A 97 -8.81 23.49 0.27
CA ASP A 97 -8.96 22.29 -0.57
C ASP A 97 -8.04 22.34 -1.80
N GLY A 98 -8.01 23.47 -2.51
CA GLY A 98 -7.13 23.72 -3.65
C GLY A 98 -5.64 23.69 -3.32
N LYS A 99 -5.25 23.96 -2.06
CA LYS A 99 -3.88 23.76 -1.60
C LYS A 99 -3.60 22.27 -1.38
N GLU A 100 -4.51 21.55 -0.77
CA GLU A 100 -4.34 20.13 -0.46
C GLU A 100 -4.25 19.30 -1.73
N VAL A 101 -5.21 19.45 -2.64
CA VAL A 101 -5.22 18.75 -3.94
C VAL A 101 -3.93 19.00 -4.71
N ARG A 102 -3.47 20.26 -4.77
CA ARG A 102 -2.21 20.61 -5.44
C ARG A 102 -0.99 19.94 -4.79
N ASP A 103 -1.01 19.82 -3.46
CA ASP A 103 0.09 19.25 -2.69
C ASP A 103 -0.07 17.70 -2.53
N GLY A 104 -1.12 17.10 -3.09
CA GLY A 104 -1.40 15.65 -3.09
C GLY A 104 -2.06 15.11 -1.81
N TYR A 105 -2.75 15.97 -1.07
CA TYR A 105 -3.48 15.64 0.17
C TYR A 105 -4.98 15.52 -0.09
N ASN A 106 -5.65 14.80 0.81
CA ASN A 106 -7.09 14.59 0.76
C ASN A 106 -7.82 15.83 1.31
N PRO A 107 -8.62 16.57 0.52
CA PRO A 107 -9.28 17.79 0.98
C PRO A 107 -10.58 17.56 1.78
N VAL A 108 -10.97 16.30 2.02
CA VAL A 108 -12.19 15.96 2.76
C VAL A 108 -11.91 15.07 3.97
N GLY A 109 -10.65 15.01 4.40
CA GLY A 109 -10.22 14.29 5.58
C GLY A 109 -8.72 14.00 5.59
N GLU A 110 -8.27 13.21 6.55
CA GLU A 110 -6.84 12.95 6.71
C GLU A 110 -6.22 12.15 5.56
N GLY A 111 -4.95 12.42 5.24
CA GLY A 111 -4.10 11.54 4.42
C GLY A 111 -3.69 12.11 3.05
N ARG A 112 -3.35 11.21 2.13
CA ARG A 112 -3.04 11.52 0.73
C ARG A 112 -4.30 11.38 -0.11
N LEU A 113 -4.33 12.09 -1.24
CA LEU A 113 -5.41 11.92 -2.22
C LEU A 113 -5.39 10.50 -2.80
N ASP A 114 -6.55 9.86 -2.84
CA ASP A 114 -6.83 8.51 -3.33
C ASP A 114 -8.26 8.51 -3.93
N LEU A 115 -8.34 8.73 -5.24
CA LEU A 115 -9.56 9.04 -5.96
C LEU A 115 -10.48 7.81 -6.12
N ASP A 116 -9.91 6.62 -6.29
CA ASP A 116 -10.67 5.38 -6.49
C ASP A 116 -10.78 4.49 -5.23
N ARG A 117 -10.11 4.90 -4.15
CA ARG A 117 -10.21 4.35 -2.79
C ARG A 117 -9.69 2.93 -2.71
N ASP A 118 -8.51 2.69 -3.29
CA ASP A 118 -7.83 1.41 -3.26
C ASP A 118 -6.58 1.37 -2.40
N ASP A 119 -6.37 2.42 -1.59
CA ASP A 119 -5.22 2.66 -0.72
C ASP A 119 -3.91 2.98 -1.47
N LEU A 120 -3.96 3.19 -2.79
CA LEU A 120 -2.86 3.78 -3.56
C LEU A 120 -3.04 5.31 -3.69
N PRO A 121 -2.00 6.10 -3.41
CA PRO A 121 -2.11 7.55 -3.61
C PRO A 121 -2.08 7.95 -5.09
N ASP A 122 -2.97 8.87 -5.48
CA ASP A 122 -3.09 9.40 -6.84
C ASP A 122 -1.75 9.87 -7.43
N PHE A 123 -0.90 10.49 -6.60
CA PHE A 123 0.38 11.01 -7.06
C PHE A 123 1.30 9.89 -7.54
N TRP A 124 1.30 8.75 -6.86
CA TRP A 124 2.15 7.61 -7.18
C TRP A 124 1.58 6.89 -8.40
N GLU A 125 0.28 6.59 -8.40
CA GLU A 125 -0.39 5.99 -9.55
C GLU A 125 -0.15 6.77 -10.83
N LYS A 126 -0.24 8.11 -10.77
CA LYS A 126 0.08 8.98 -11.91
C LYS A 126 1.54 8.90 -12.34
N GLU A 127 2.47 8.79 -11.40
CA GLU A 127 3.90 8.67 -11.66
C GLU A 127 4.24 7.34 -12.36
N VAL A 128 3.65 6.23 -11.89
CA VAL A 128 3.87 4.90 -12.46
C VAL A 128 2.99 4.60 -13.68
N GLY A 129 1.91 5.35 -13.90
CA GLY A 129 1.00 5.20 -15.04
C GLY A 129 -0.18 4.25 -14.80
N LEU A 130 -0.63 4.08 -13.55
CA LEU A 130 -1.85 3.39 -13.17
C LEU A 130 -3.10 4.26 -13.37
N ASN A 131 -4.29 3.68 -13.15
CA ASN A 131 -5.56 4.32 -13.45
C ASN A 131 -6.24 4.85 -12.19
N LEU A 132 -6.10 6.15 -11.94
CA LEU A 132 -6.69 6.94 -10.84
C LEU A 132 -8.21 6.77 -10.59
N LYS A 133 -8.95 6.11 -11.48
CA LYS A 133 -10.41 5.97 -11.40
C LYS A 133 -10.84 4.52 -11.22
N LYS A 134 -9.93 3.58 -11.09
CA LYS A 134 -10.21 2.16 -11.10
C LYS A 134 -9.31 1.45 -10.11
N ASN A 135 -9.91 1.07 -8.98
CA ASN A 135 -9.31 0.22 -7.97
C ASN A 135 -8.59 -0.98 -8.61
N ASP A 136 -7.27 -0.88 -8.65
CA ASP A 136 -6.35 -1.82 -9.28
C ASP A 136 -5.15 -2.15 -8.38
N ALA A 137 -5.17 -1.72 -7.12
CA ALA A 137 -4.22 -2.13 -6.06
C ALA A 137 -3.94 -3.63 -5.98
N ASN A 138 -4.91 -4.48 -6.32
CA ASN A 138 -4.76 -5.95 -6.31
C ASN A 138 -4.47 -6.57 -7.68
N ASP A 139 -4.36 -5.76 -8.73
CA ASP A 139 -3.94 -6.20 -10.05
C ASP A 139 -2.42 -6.38 -10.09
N ASP A 140 -1.97 -7.20 -11.03
CA ASP A 140 -0.57 -7.52 -11.33
C ASP A 140 -0.35 -7.15 -12.80
N ASN A 141 0.04 -5.90 -13.03
CA ASN A 141 -0.03 -5.28 -14.36
C ASN A 141 1.08 -5.77 -15.30
N ASP A 142 2.24 -6.15 -14.77
CA ASP A 142 3.37 -6.68 -15.55
C ASP A 142 3.53 -8.20 -15.48
N ASN A 143 2.73 -8.88 -14.66
CA ASN A 143 2.65 -10.34 -14.52
C ASN A 143 3.92 -10.98 -13.92
N ASP A 144 4.63 -10.27 -13.06
CA ASP A 144 5.74 -10.83 -12.27
C ASP A 144 5.25 -11.55 -10.98
N GLY A 145 4.00 -11.29 -10.59
CA GLY A 145 3.32 -11.84 -9.43
C GLY A 145 3.34 -10.95 -8.17
N LEU A 146 3.86 -9.72 -8.25
CA LEU A 146 3.77 -8.67 -7.23
C LEU A 146 2.63 -7.72 -7.61
N ILE A 147 1.62 -7.62 -6.75
CA ILE A 147 0.47 -6.74 -7.00
C ILE A 147 0.85 -5.26 -6.81
N ASN A 148 0.10 -4.34 -7.44
CA ASN A 148 0.34 -2.88 -7.39
C ASN A 148 0.49 -2.33 -5.95
N ALA A 149 -0.28 -2.83 -4.99
CA ALA A 149 -0.16 -2.43 -3.58
C ALA A 149 1.18 -2.83 -2.94
N LEU A 150 1.73 -3.99 -3.33
CA LEU A 150 3.03 -4.44 -2.86
C LEU A 150 4.17 -3.76 -3.61
N GLU A 151 3.97 -3.48 -4.89
CA GLU A 151 4.87 -2.64 -5.70
C GLU A 151 5.05 -1.25 -5.05
N TYR A 152 3.94 -0.59 -4.68
CA TYR A 152 3.97 0.66 -3.92
C TYR A 152 4.68 0.52 -2.58
N ALA A 153 4.47 -0.61 -1.88
CA ALA A 153 5.12 -0.86 -0.61
C ALA A 153 6.65 -0.97 -0.77
N HIS A 154 7.14 -1.61 -1.83
CA HIS A 154 8.57 -1.84 -2.13
C HIS A 154 9.22 -0.73 -2.98
N LEU A 155 8.43 0.22 -3.47
CA LEU A 155 8.84 1.26 -4.43
C LEU A 155 9.40 0.69 -5.74
N THR A 156 8.82 -0.43 -6.19
CA THR A 156 9.04 -1.02 -7.51
C THR A 156 8.05 -0.44 -8.52
N ASN A 157 8.24 -0.77 -9.80
CA ASN A 157 7.43 -0.27 -10.91
C ASN A 157 6.40 -1.31 -11.36
N PRO A 158 5.09 -1.10 -11.13
CA PRO A 158 4.05 -2.09 -11.41
C PRO A 158 3.83 -2.39 -12.90
N LEU A 159 4.51 -1.67 -13.79
CA LEU A 159 4.49 -1.88 -15.23
C LEU A 159 5.78 -2.53 -15.76
N LYS A 160 6.68 -2.96 -14.87
CA LYS A 160 7.95 -3.58 -15.22
C LYS A 160 8.24 -4.76 -14.30
N THR A 161 8.26 -5.94 -14.90
CA THR A 161 8.61 -7.19 -14.24
C THR A 161 9.94 -7.15 -13.46
N ASP A 162 10.88 -6.32 -13.89
CA ASP A 162 12.23 -6.13 -13.35
C ASP A 162 12.48 -4.62 -13.26
N THR A 163 12.38 -4.07 -12.05
CA THR A 163 12.42 -2.61 -11.82
C THR A 163 13.79 -2.02 -12.10
N ASP A 164 14.86 -2.70 -11.66
CA ASP A 164 16.23 -2.19 -11.72
C ASP A 164 17.01 -2.65 -12.97
N GLY A 165 16.46 -3.61 -13.71
CA GLY A 165 16.93 -4.07 -15.02
C GLY A 165 18.12 -5.03 -14.96
N ASP A 166 18.31 -5.76 -13.87
CA ASP A 166 19.43 -6.69 -13.69
C ASP A 166 19.17 -8.11 -14.22
N GLY A 167 17.93 -8.38 -14.63
CA GLY A 167 17.47 -9.65 -15.20
C GLY A 167 16.69 -10.54 -14.22
N PHE A 168 16.44 -10.11 -12.99
CA PHE A 168 15.57 -10.79 -12.03
C PHE A 168 14.25 -10.04 -11.86
N ALA A 169 13.17 -10.78 -11.60
CA ALA A 169 11.87 -10.16 -11.38
C ALA A 169 11.74 -9.65 -9.94
N ASP A 170 11.02 -8.56 -9.71
CA ASP A 170 10.91 -7.90 -8.41
C ASP A 170 10.41 -8.87 -7.31
N LEU A 171 9.34 -9.64 -7.60
CA LEU A 171 8.87 -10.68 -6.68
C LEU A 171 9.92 -11.76 -6.41
N ALA A 172 10.70 -12.15 -7.42
CA ALA A 172 11.70 -13.19 -7.29
C ALA A 172 12.84 -12.72 -6.38
N GLU A 173 13.28 -11.47 -6.52
CA GLU A 173 14.28 -10.86 -5.65
C GLU A 173 13.79 -10.79 -4.20
N ILE A 174 12.59 -10.26 -3.98
CA ILE A 174 11.98 -10.17 -2.65
C ILE A 174 11.93 -11.57 -2.01
N LYS A 175 11.41 -12.59 -2.71
CA LYS A 175 11.33 -13.97 -2.20
C LYS A 175 12.69 -14.60 -1.88
N ASN A 176 13.76 -14.14 -2.53
CA ASN A 176 15.13 -14.61 -2.27
C ASN A 176 15.93 -13.65 -1.36
N GLY A 177 15.27 -12.59 -0.85
CA GLY A 177 15.82 -11.64 0.11
C GLY A 177 16.80 -10.65 -0.50
N TYR A 178 16.72 -10.43 -1.81
CA TYR A 178 17.41 -9.36 -2.52
C TYR A 178 16.57 -8.08 -2.51
N ASP A 179 17.18 -6.97 -2.91
CA ASP A 179 16.54 -5.67 -2.94
C ASP A 179 16.18 -5.29 -4.39
N PRO A 180 14.87 -5.30 -4.76
CA PRO A 180 14.42 -5.09 -6.15
C PRO A 180 14.63 -3.67 -6.68
N ALA A 181 15.19 -2.78 -5.86
CA ALA A 181 15.50 -1.41 -6.26
C ALA A 181 16.95 -1.22 -6.71
N VAL A 182 17.81 -2.24 -6.60
CA VAL A 182 19.25 -2.13 -6.86
C VAL A 182 19.83 -3.36 -7.51
N ALA A 183 20.27 -3.17 -8.75
CA ALA A 183 20.80 -4.22 -9.59
C ALA A 183 21.89 -5.07 -8.92
N GLY A 184 21.78 -6.39 -9.08
CA GLY A 184 22.72 -7.40 -8.66
C GLY A 184 22.34 -8.04 -7.32
N GLU A 185 23.34 -8.42 -6.53
CA GLU A 185 23.11 -9.21 -5.31
C GLU A 185 22.88 -8.35 -4.06
N ALA A 186 22.39 -7.12 -4.23
CA ALA A 186 22.12 -6.22 -3.12
C ALA A 186 21.03 -6.79 -2.21
N ARG A 187 21.17 -6.58 -0.90
CA ARG A 187 20.16 -7.00 0.09
C ARG A 187 19.75 -5.81 0.96
N PRO A 188 18.49 -5.77 1.41
CA PRO A 188 18.07 -4.82 2.43
C PRO A 188 18.90 -4.99 3.72
N ASP A 189 19.08 -3.91 4.45
CA ASP A 189 19.75 -3.94 5.76
C ASP A 189 18.76 -4.44 6.82
N PHE A 190 19.06 -5.58 7.45
CA PHE A 190 18.23 -6.14 8.51
C PHE A 190 18.80 -5.84 9.90
N GLN A 191 17.93 -5.54 10.87
CA GLN A 191 18.28 -5.29 12.25
C GLN A 191 17.32 -6.00 13.20
N LEU A 192 17.88 -6.73 14.17
CA LEU A 192 17.17 -7.32 15.29
C LEU A 192 17.08 -6.33 16.46
N VAL A 193 15.88 -6.12 16.99
CA VAL A 193 15.63 -5.31 18.18
C VAL A 193 14.85 -6.13 19.21
N ILE A 194 15.39 -6.24 20.43
CA ILE A 194 14.73 -6.86 21.58
C ILE A 194 14.82 -5.89 22.77
N ASN A 195 13.83 -5.01 22.88
CA ASN A 195 13.83 -3.90 23.85
C ASN A 195 14.00 -4.38 25.30
N LYS A 196 13.34 -5.48 25.67
CA LYS A 196 13.34 -6.00 27.05
C LYS A 196 14.73 -6.31 27.59
N ILE A 197 15.64 -6.75 26.73
CA ILE A 197 17.02 -7.09 27.10
C ILE A 197 18.05 -6.13 26.50
N GLY A 198 17.60 -5.02 25.89
CA GLY A 198 18.45 -3.98 25.32
C GLY A 198 19.27 -4.43 24.11
N VAL A 199 18.77 -5.38 23.32
CA VAL A 199 19.45 -5.85 22.11
C VAL A 199 19.03 -5.00 20.93
N THR A 200 20.01 -4.43 20.24
CA THR A 200 19.89 -3.83 18.91
C THR A 200 21.13 -4.23 18.13
N ALA A 201 20.97 -5.04 17.07
CA ALA A 201 22.10 -5.54 16.29
C ALA A 201 21.72 -5.75 14.82
N PRO A 202 22.62 -5.47 13.87
CA PRO A 202 22.41 -5.84 12.48
C PRO A 202 22.36 -7.37 12.35
N ILE A 203 21.56 -7.85 11.39
CA ILE A 203 21.51 -9.25 11.00
C ILE A 203 22.40 -9.42 9.78
N ILE A 204 23.51 -10.13 9.97
CA ILE A 204 24.49 -10.46 8.94
C ILE A 204 24.03 -11.72 8.21
N TRP A 205 24.07 -11.66 6.88
CA TRP A 205 23.75 -12.78 6.00
C TRP A 205 25.04 -13.54 5.70
N SER A 206 25.25 -14.67 6.39
CA SER A 206 26.45 -15.46 6.16
C SER A 206 26.39 -16.18 4.81
N HIS A 207 27.52 -16.29 4.10
CA HIS A 207 27.55 -16.95 2.79
C HIS A 207 27.67 -18.47 2.91
N SER A 208 28.18 -18.99 4.02
CA SER A 208 28.31 -20.43 4.24
C SER A 208 28.04 -20.85 5.69
N SER A 209 27.81 -22.15 5.86
CA SER A 209 27.60 -22.76 7.18
C SER A 209 28.92 -23.15 7.86
N GLU A 210 30.07 -22.75 7.28
CA GLU A 210 31.38 -23.03 7.84
C GLU A 210 31.59 -22.21 9.12
N GLU A 211 31.97 -22.89 10.20
CA GLU A 211 32.12 -22.28 11.52
C GLU A 211 33.05 -21.05 11.49
N ALA A 212 34.15 -21.11 10.74
CA ALA A 212 35.11 -20.00 10.66
C ALA A 212 34.49 -18.73 10.08
N GLU A 213 33.57 -18.86 9.11
CA GLU A 213 32.89 -17.72 8.50
C GLU A 213 31.80 -17.17 9.42
N ILE A 214 30.99 -18.05 10.02
CA ILE A 214 29.98 -17.65 11.01
C ILE A 214 30.63 -16.89 12.18
N GLN A 215 31.78 -17.35 12.67
CA GLN A 215 32.51 -16.67 13.75
C GLN A 215 33.07 -15.31 13.33
N GLU A 216 33.41 -15.12 12.06
CA GLU A 216 33.81 -13.82 11.54
C GLU A 216 32.60 -12.87 11.46
N ASP A 217 31.49 -13.34 10.91
CA ASP A 217 30.26 -12.56 10.74
C ASP A 217 29.67 -12.12 12.08
N LEU A 218 29.74 -12.98 13.11
CA LEU A 218 29.31 -12.69 14.47
C LEU A 218 30.06 -11.53 15.13
N LYS A 219 31.22 -11.11 14.61
CA LYS A 219 31.92 -9.90 15.09
C LYS A 219 31.21 -8.62 14.69
N SER A 220 30.38 -8.66 13.64
CA SER A 220 29.71 -7.51 13.06
C SER A 220 28.22 -7.44 13.37
N GLY A 221 27.63 -8.47 14.00
CA GLY A 221 26.23 -8.50 14.37
C GLY A 221 25.74 -9.86 14.88
N VAL A 222 24.44 -10.09 14.74
CA VAL A 222 23.86 -11.45 14.83
C VAL A 222 23.80 -12.04 13.43
N VAL A 223 23.92 -13.36 13.31
CA VAL A 223 24.04 -14.02 12.00
C VAL A 223 22.77 -14.78 11.68
N ARG A 224 22.15 -14.51 10.54
CA ARG A 224 21.18 -15.43 9.95
C ARG A 224 21.95 -16.61 9.37
N LEU A 225 21.61 -17.82 9.80
CA LEU A 225 22.23 -19.02 9.27
C LEU A 225 21.80 -19.24 7.80
N PRO A 226 22.72 -19.66 6.92
CA PRO A 226 22.40 -19.99 5.53
C PRO A 226 21.32 -21.07 5.43
N ASP A 227 20.62 -21.09 4.29
CA ASP A 227 19.57 -22.07 3.99
C ASP A 227 18.37 -22.09 4.97
N THR A 228 18.22 -21.03 5.79
CA THR A 228 17.05 -20.85 6.66
C THR A 228 16.07 -19.84 6.08
N GLY A 229 14.89 -19.66 6.68
CA GLY A 229 13.90 -18.67 6.23
C GLY A 229 14.44 -17.23 6.20
N ILE A 230 13.70 -16.34 5.54
CA ILE A 230 14.00 -14.91 5.50
C ILE A 230 13.07 -14.19 6.48
N PRO A 231 13.58 -13.30 7.35
CA PRO A 231 12.73 -12.54 8.26
C PRO A 231 11.61 -11.80 7.52
N GLY A 232 10.37 -11.99 7.96
CA GLY A 232 9.16 -11.40 7.38
C GLY A 232 8.45 -12.33 6.39
N GLN A 233 9.11 -13.39 5.93
CA GLN A 233 8.57 -14.33 4.95
C GLN A 233 8.20 -15.67 5.60
N ARG A 234 7.35 -16.45 4.92
CA ARG A 234 6.98 -17.80 5.35
C ARG A 234 8.24 -18.66 5.52
N GLY A 235 8.29 -19.42 6.62
CA GLY A 235 9.42 -20.26 6.99
C GLY A 235 10.01 -19.85 8.33
N ASN A 236 11.17 -20.39 8.66
CA ASN A 236 11.85 -20.15 9.93
C ASN A 236 13.26 -19.59 9.70
N ALA A 237 13.48 -18.30 9.95
CA ALA A 237 14.82 -17.72 9.93
C ALA A 237 15.54 -18.02 11.24
N VAL A 238 16.70 -18.68 11.17
CA VAL A 238 17.48 -19.00 12.37
C VAL A 238 18.59 -17.98 12.54
N ILE A 239 18.58 -17.26 13.66
CA ILE A 239 19.51 -16.18 13.97
C ILE A 239 20.37 -16.58 15.16
N SER A 240 21.68 -16.68 14.92
CA SER A 240 22.69 -16.97 15.92
C SER A 240 23.34 -15.70 16.45
N GLY A 241 23.67 -15.69 17.74
CA GLY A 241 24.40 -14.60 18.37
C GLY A 241 25.19 -15.09 19.57
N HIS A 242 26.27 -14.39 19.93
CA HIS A 242 27.09 -14.77 21.07
C HIS A 242 26.41 -14.44 22.41
N SER A 243 26.35 -15.44 23.30
CA SER A 243 26.02 -15.25 24.72
C SER A 243 27.23 -14.80 25.54
N SER A 244 28.41 -15.18 25.08
CA SER A 244 29.70 -14.94 25.72
C SER A 244 30.80 -15.27 24.73
N ASN A 245 31.85 -14.45 24.71
CA ASN A 245 33.11 -14.74 24.04
C ASN A 245 34.27 -14.52 25.03
N TYR A 246 35.50 -14.87 24.67
CA TYR A 246 36.64 -14.56 25.53
C TYR A 246 36.75 -13.05 25.78
N ILE A 247 37.06 -12.65 27.01
CA ILE A 247 37.08 -11.24 27.46
C ILE A 247 38.05 -10.36 26.63
N TRP A 248 39.05 -10.98 25.99
CA TRP A 248 40.06 -10.32 25.15
C TRP A 248 39.72 -10.29 23.66
N VAL A 249 38.60 -10.87 23.22
CA VAL A 249 38.14 -10.74 21.84
C VAL A 249 37.37 -9.42 21.75
N GLU A 250 37.90 -8.48 20.96
CA GLU A 250 37.26 -7.21 20.65
C GLU A 250 36.02 -7.47 19.75
N GLY A 251 34.93 -6.74 20.00
CA GLY A 251 33.69 -6.87 19.23
C GLY A 251 32.47 -6.48 20.06
N ASP A 252 31.69 -5.52 19.56
CA ASP A 252 30.52 -4.96 20.26
C ASP A 252 29.40 -6.01 20.48
N TYR A 253 29.42 -7.11 19.71
CA TYR A 253 28.38 -8.15 19.69
C TYR A 253 28.75 -9.45 20.43
N ASN A 254 29.94 -9.54 21.04
CA ASN A 254 30.43 -10.74 21.74
C ASN A 254 29.55 -11.22 22.91
N TYR A 255 28.65 -10.37 23.39
CA TYR A 255 27.74 -10.65 24.47
C TYR A 255 26.29 -10.25 24.13
N ILE A 256 25.97 -10.10 22.84
CA ILE A 256 24.67 -9.57 22.41
C ILE A 256 23.51 -10.41 22.94
N PHE A 257 23.66 -11.73 23.04
CA PHE A 257 22.66 -12.66 23.56
C PHE A 257 22.94 -13.14 24.99
N LYS A 258 23.78 -12.45 25.78
CA LYS A 258 24.08 -12.84 27.17
C LYS A 258 22.82 -12.96 28.05
N ASN A 259 21.82 -12.11 27.80
CA ASN A 259 20.58 -12.03 28.56
C ASN A 259 19.39 -12.68 27.83
N LEU A 260 19.64 -13.47 26.78
CA LEU A 260 18.56 -14.12 26.00
C LEU A 260 17.70 -15.04 26.89
N ASN A 261 18.28 -15.58 27.97
CA ASN A 261 17.55 -16.39 28.96
C ASN A 261 16.56 -15.58 29.82
N ASP A 262 16.56 -14.25 29.78
CA ASP A 262 15.59 -13.45 30.55
C ASP A 262 14.25 -13.28 29.81
N LEU A 263 14.22 -13.70 28.54
CA LEU A 263 13.02 -13.73 27.71
C LEU A 263 12.18 -14.98 28.00
N ASN A 264 10.87 -14.83 27.85
CA ASN A 264 9.84 -15.86 28.03
C ASN A 264 8.78 -15.76 26.93
N ALA A 265 7.92 -16.78 26.84
CA ALA A 265 6.78 -16.74 25.95
C ALA A 265 5.91 -15.50 26.23
N GLY A 266 5.49 -14.81 25.17
CA GLY A 266 4.77 -13.55 25.23
C GLY A 266 5.64 -12.30 25.10
N ASP A 267 6.96 -12.39 25.30
CA ASP A 267 7.87 -11.27 25.03
C ASP A 267 8.01 -11.01 23.53
N GLU A 268 8.35 -9.78 23.16
CA GLU A 268 8.37 -9.31 21.78
C GLU A 268 9.80 -9.09 21.27
N LEU A 269 9.99 -9.34 19.98
CA LEU A 269 11.14 -8.91 19.21
C LEU A 269 10.69 -8.27 17.91
N ILE A 270 11.50 -7.38 17.37
CA ILE A 270 11.21 -6.63 16.14
C ILE A 270 12.36 -6.87 15.17
N ILE A 271 12.03 -7.21 13.92
CA ILE A 271 12.98 -7.15 12.81
C ILE A 271 12.68 -5.91 12.01
N LYS A 272 13.65 -5.02 11.90
CA LYS A 272 13.60 -3.88 10.99
C LYS A 272 14.38 -4.23 9.73
N THR A 273 13.82 -3.94 8.56
CA THR A 273 14.52 -4.07 7.29
C THR A 273 14.46 -2.75 6.54
N THR A 274 15.56 -2.33 5.93
CA THR A 274 15.63 -1.09 5.15
C THR A 274 16.22 -1.40 3.78
N GLN A 275 15.42 -1.19 2.74
CA GLN A 275 15.87 -1.24 1.36
C GLN A 275 16.81 -0.07 1.05
N LYS A 276 17.63 -0.20 0.02
CA LYS A 276 18.61 0.80 -0.41
C LYS A 276 17.96 2.08 -0.96
N ASN A 277 16.71 2.01 -1.39
CA ASN A 277 15.87 3.16 -1.71
C ASN A 277 15.40 3.94 -0.44
N GLY A 278 15.71 3.45 0.76
CA GLY A 278 15.35 4.07 2.04
C GLY A 278 14.01 3.60 2.62
N LYS A 279 13.26 2.75 1.93
CA LYS A 279 12.02 2.17 2.44
C LYS A 279 12.33 1.22 3.59
N SER A 280 11.63 1.37 4.71
CA SER A 280 11.77 0.50 5.87
C SER A 280 10.49 -0.24 6.20
N PHE A 281 10.63 -1.49 6.61
CA PHE A 281 9.56 -2.33 7.13
C PHE A 281 9.91 -2.81 8.54
N GLU A 282 8.90 -2.95 9.40
CA GLU A 282 9.05 -3.49 10.74
C GLU A 282 8.15 -4.71 10.92
N TYR A 283 8.77 -5.86 11.23
CA TYR A 283 8.07 -7.10 11.53
C TYR A 283 8.11 -7.36 13.03
N LYS A 284 6.94 -7.40 13.67
CA LYS A 284 6.82 -7.69 15.10
C LYS A 284 6.54 -9.17 15.32
N TYR A 285 7.35 -9.79 16.16
CA TYR A 285 7.22 -11.19 16.53
C TYR A 285 7.00 -11.33 18.02
N LYS A 286 6.28 -12.38 18.40
CA LYS A 286 6.08 -12.77 19.80
C LYS A 286 6.71 -14.13 20.05
N ILE A 287 7.48 -14.23 21.12
CA ILE A 287 8.12 -15.48 21.54
C ILE A 287 7.02 -16.46 21.95
N THR A 288 7.06 -17.66 21.39
CA THR A 288 6.09 -18.73 21.63
C THR A 288 6.72 -19.84 22.47
N GLU A 289 8.01 -20.11 22.27
CA GLU A 289 8.70 -21.23 22.90
C GLU A 289 10.11 -20.87 23.34
N LYS A 290 10.59 -21.55 24.39
CA LYS A 290 11.95 -21.45 24.89
C LYS A 290 12.42 -22.81 25.38
N ASN A 291 13.53 -23.28 24.81
CA ASN A 291 14.07 -24.62 25.08
C ASN A 291 15.59 -24.58 25.20
N VAL A 292 16.15 -25.61 25.85
CA VAL A 292 17.60 -25.87 25.86
C VAL A 292 17.84 -27.20 25.15
N THR A 293 18.62 -27.17 24.08
CA THR A 293 18.83 -28.31 23.18
C THR A 293 20.30 -28.72 23.10
N ALA A 294 20.56 -29.87 22.46
CA ALA A 294 21.93 -30.25 22.09
C ALA A 294 22.45 -29.34 20.95
N PRO A 295 23.78 -29.13 20.81
CA PRO A 295 24.34 -28.28 19.76
C PRO A 295 24.02 -28.69 18.32
N ASP A 296 23.77 -29.98 18.08
CA ASP A 296 23.51 -30.59 16.79
C ASP A 296 22.00 -30.84 16.50
N ASP A 297 21.12 -30.32 17.37
CA ASP A 297 19.68 -30.54 17.28
C ASP A 297 19.06 -29.88 16.05
N GLN A 298 18.79 -30.67 15.02
CA GLN A 298 18.24 -30.21 13.75
C GLN A 298 16.84 -29.60 13.85
N ARG A 299 16.12 -29.80 14.97
CA ARG A 299 14.77 -29.26 15.15
C ARG A 299 14.74 -27.74 15.22
N ILE A 300 15.88 -27.08 15.46
CA ILE A 300 15.98 -25.62 15.42
C ILE A 300 15.74 -25.05 14.01
N PHE A 301 15.94 -25.86 12.97
CA PHE A 301 15.71 -25.53 11.56
C PHE A 301 14.32 -25.95 11.06
N ALA A 302 13.45 -26.45 11.95
CA ALA A 302 12.13 -26.90 11.53
C ALA A 302 11.36 -25.74 10.88
N GLU A 303 10.83 -26.01 9.69
CA GLU A 303 10.04 -25.03 8.92
C GLU A 303 8.78 -24.61 9.65
N ASN A 304 8.22 -23.48 9.21
CA ASN A 304 6.96 -22.97 9.72
C ASN A 304 6.02 -22.51 8.60
N ASP A 305 4.72 -22.72 8.79
CA ASP A 305 3.71 -22.29 7.83
C ASP A 305 3.47 -20.77 7.85
N ARG A 306 3.98 -20.09 8.88
CA ARG A 306 3.96 -18.64 9.07
C ARG A 306 5.38 -18.11 9.26
N PRO A 307 5.64 -16.83 9.01
CA PRO A 307 6.93 -16.23 9.33
C PRO A 307 7.32 -16.46 10.80
N ALA A 308 8.46 -17.11 11.00
CA ALA A 308 9.02 -17.39 12.31
C ALA A 308 10.51 -17.04 12.38
N ILE A 309 10.95 -16.72 13.59
CA ILE A 309 12.34 -16.49 13.94
C ILE A 309 12.74 -17.47 15.04
N THR A 310 13.87 -18.13 14.86
CA THR A 310 14.51 -18.92 15.92
C THR A 310 15.79 -18.23 16.34
N LEU A 311 15.84 -17.70 17.57
CA LEU A 311 17.06 -17.15 18.16
C LEU A 311 17.84 -18.27 18.83
N VAL A 312 19.14 -18.39 18.53
CA VAL A 312 20.02 -19.42 19.09
C VAL A 312 21.29 -18.82 19.67
N THR A 313 21.70 -19.33 20.83
CA THR A 313 22.98 -18.98 21.44
C THR A 313 23.57 -20.14 22.26
N CYS A 314 24.84 -20.05 22.61
CA CYS A 314 25.53 -21.01 23.46
C CYS A 314 24.97 -21.01 24.89
N TRP A 315 24.90 -22.20 25.51
CA TRP A 315 24.37 -22.33 26.86
C TRP A 315 25.01 -23.50 27.63
N PRO A 316 25.19 -23.38 28.96
CA PRO A 316 25.17 -22.15 29.78
C PRO A 316 26.20 -21.10 29.38
N LEU A 317 26.10 -19.89 29.93
CA LEU A 317 27.07 -18.82 29.70
C LEU A 317 28.51 -19.31 29.89
N ASN A 318 29.42 -18.85 29.03
CA ASN A 318 30.84 -19.24 28.98
C ASN A 318 31.10 -20.72 28.65
N THR A 319 30.08 -21.45 28.17
CA THR A 319 30.23 -22.83 27.68
C THR A 319 29.55 -22.95 26.31
N ASN A 320 29.83 -24.01 25.57
CA ASN A 320 29.19 -24.32 24.29
C ASN A 320 28.48 -25.68 24.30
N TRP A 321 28.22 -26.24 25.49
CA TRP A 321 27.73 -27.61 25.68
C TRP A 321 26.32 -27.84 25.16
N LYS A 322 25.50 -26.80 25.21
CA LYS A 322 24.10 -26.80 24.76
C LYS A 322 23.82 -25.52 23.99
N ARG A 323 22.59 -25.44 23.48
CA ARG A 323 22.05 -24.22 22.89
C ARG A 323 20.82 -23.78 23.67
N LEU A 324 20.72 -22.49 23.94
CA LEU A 324 19.47 -21.86 24.33
C LEU A 324 18.78 -21.41 23.05
N VAL A 325 17.54 -21.83 22.88
CA VAL A 325 16.75 -21.65 21.66
C VAL A 325 15.42 -20.99 22.04
N LEU A 326 15.09 -19.88 21.39
CA LEU A 326 13.79 -19.24 21.51
C LEU A 326 13.16 -19.17 20.13
N ARG A 327 11.89 -19.57 20.03
CA ARG A 327 11.10 -19.46 18.80
C ARG A 327 10.10 -18.33 18.96
N ALA A 328 9.95 -17.53 17.93
CA ALA A 328 8.99 -16.44 17.84
C ALA A 328 8.24 -16.50 16.51
N GLU A 329 6.98 -16.09 16.53
CA GLU A 329 6.11 -16.05 15.36
C GLU A 329 5.58 -14.64 15.15
N ILE A 330 5.35 -14.27 13.89
CA ILE A 330 4.84 -12.94 13.53
C ILE A 330 3.44 -12.74 14.13
N GLN A 331 3.16 -11.51 14.59
CA GLN A 331 1.91 -11.17 15.27
C GLN A 331 0.79 -10.72 14.34
#